data_AF-A0A7C4MHD7-F1
#
_entry.id   AF-A0A7C4MHD7-F1
#
_cell.length_a   1.000
_cell.length_b   1.000
_cell.length_c   1.000
_cell.angle_alpha   90.00
_cell.angle_beta   90.00
_cell.angle_gamma   90.00
#
_symmetry.space_group_name_H-M   'P 1'
#
loop_
_entity.id
_entity.type
_entity.pdbx_description
1 polymer ?
#
loop_
_entity_poly.entity_id
_entity_poly.type
_entity_poly.pdbx_seq_one_letter_code
_entity_poly.pdbx_strand_id
1 'polypeptide(L)'
;MRLINDGFRICVAGHVGVGHVFSHSGFVQDDSLGFAALVRFIQERFGLNIVIESVTVADDTIKVVTSLGGVGVGKPRRGITPFEAKAIESASGDPIFSWRLALELFGRFYGNGMSEVAVAFIYALSESVVDSLRKAIPDFRCLKSDDDVSSDIVCGVNLEYEGIPLTLLLTVNGSRLGLGPCEDLEGNVYRGIKRRVLSSLRALRVPTIIVESKAYNPALRVEEESFVVRYNEEVDNPIVARSLKEALCELGFPFSVVNSAFPLTDRASIDRETRSFASRSLKTVRAISKAKTSRKKAILLGDLARLLSEDGGGIVFMSSSVNKVARAVGLMPGTGAVISISLPERYIREYKIPFITEKNVSDMVLVIRKALPKLWGRIEEAHRLLQVRCNRFGG
;
A
#
# COMPACT_ATOMS: atom_id res chain seq x y z
N MET A 1 6.19 0.16 -40.47
CA MET A 1 5.00 -0.18 -39.66
C MET A 1 5.35 -1.44 -38.87
N ARG A 2 5.83 -1.29 -37.63
CA ARG A 2 6.19 -2.45 -36.78
C ARG A 2 4.89 -3.11 -36.32
N LEU A 3 4.79 -4.42 -36.57
CA LEU A 3 3.74 -5.28 -36.04
C LEU A 3 3.58 -5.01 -34.54
N ILE A 4 2.35 -4.77 -34.11
CA ILE A 4 1.97 -4.66 -32.71
C ILE A 4 2.41 -5.98 -32.04
N ASN A 5 3.19 -5.86 -30.97
CA ASN A 5 3.67 -6.98 -30.16
C ASN A 5 2.48 -7.64 -29.45
N ASP A 6 1.78 -8.57 -30.13
CA ASP A 6 0.53 -9.22 -29.69
C ASP A 6 0.61 -10.11 -28.43
N GLY A 7 1.63 -9.94 -27.57
CA GLY A 7 1.78 -10.73 -26.33
C GLY A 7 2.41 -10.03 -25.13
N PHE A 8 3.02 -8.85 -25.30
CA PHE A 8 3.68 -8.16 -24.19
C PHE A 8 2.79 -7.13 -23.51
N ARG A 9 3.02 -6.91 -22.21
CA ARG A 9 2.21 -6.03 -21.38
C ARG A 9 3.02 -5.52 -20.20
N ILE A 10 2.74 -4.30 -19.77
CA ILE A 10 3.25 -3.75 -18.51
C ILE A 10 2.13 -3.79 -17.49
N CYS A 11 2.45 -4.12 -16.24
CA CYS A 11 1.57 -3.90 -15.10
C CYS A 11 2.10 -2.73 -14.27
N VAL A 12 1.19 -1.92 -13.75
CA VAL A 12 1.49 -1.00 -12.64
C VAL A 12 0.58 -1.42 -11.50
N ALA A 13 1.18 -1.74 -10.36
CA ALA A 13 0.46 -2.17 -9.17
C ALA A 13 0.62 -1.13 -8.06
N GLY A 14 -0.49 -0.76 -7.44
CA GLY A 14 -0.53 0.14 -6.29
C GLY A 14 -1.53 -0.36 -5.27
N HIS A 15 -1.32 -0.04 -4.01
CA HIS A 15 -2.20 -0.46 -2.94
C HIS A 15 -2.42 0.63 -1.89
N VAL A 16 -3.39 0.37 -1.02
CA VAL A 16 -3.57 1.06 0.25
C VAL A 16 -3.48 0.03 1.37
N GLY A 17 -2.47 0.17 2.23
CA GLY A 17 -2.33 -0.61 3.46
C GLY A 17 -3.17 -0.04 4.59
N VAL A 18 -4.44 -0.42 4.71
CA VAL A 18 -5.39 0.18 5.65
C VAL A 18 -4.93 -0.02 7.10
N GLY A 19 -4.46 1.07 7.72
CA GLY A 19 -3.95 1.09 9.08
C GLY A 19 -2.44 0.81 9.22
N HIS A 20 -1.70 0.63 8.13
CA HIS A 20 -0.25 0.34 8.17
C HIS A 20 0.63 1.56 8.44
N VAL A 21 0.34 2.32 9.49
CA VAL A 21 1.01 3.59 9.77
C VAL A 21 2.46 3.39 10.22
N PHE A 22 2.66 2.42 11.10
CA PHE A 22 3.93 2.16 11.77
C PHE A 22 4.39 0.74 11.49
N SER A 23 5.70 0.58 11.43
CA SER A 23 6.35 -0.72 11.38
C SER A 23 7.57 -0.73 12.32
N HIS A 24 8.14 -1.91 12.49
CA HIS A 24 9.37 -2.11 13.26
C HIS A 24 10.50 -1.15 12.83
N SER A 25 11.44 -0.91 13.75
CA SER A 25 12.61 -0.04 13.53
C SER A 25 12.29 1.45 13.29
N GLY A 26 11.12 1.93 13.72
CA GLY A 26 10.75 3.35 13.64
C GLY A 26 10.34 3.81 12.24
N PHE A 27 9.99 2.86 11.35
CA PHE A 27 9.44 3.15 10.05
C PHE A 27 8.00 3.67 10.19
N VAL A 28 7.69 4.76 9.49
CA VAL A 28 6.36 5.40 9.52
C VAL A 28 5.97 5.78 8.10
N GLN A 29 4.74 5.51 7.68
CA GLN A 29 4.32 5.71 6.30
C GLN A 29 2.88 6.19 6.18
N ASP A 30 2.57 6.85 5.05
CA ASP A 30 1.26 6.85 4.44
C ASP A 30 1.27 5.82 3.32
N ASP A 31 0.61 4.69 3.59
CA ASP A 31 0.62 3.51 2.73
C ASP A 31 -0.43 3.57 1.61
N SER A 32 -0.99 4.75 1.33
CA SER A 32 -2.04 4.95 0.31
C SER A 32 -1.54 5.55 -1.01
N LEU A 33 -0.25 5.92 -1.10
CA LEU A 33 0.30 6.61 -2.29
C LEU A 33 0.08 5.82 -3.59
N GLY A 34 0.37 4.51 -3.56
CA GLY A 34 0.20 3.64 -4.72
C GLY A 34 -1.25 3.59 -5.19
N PHE A 35 -2.19 3.40 -4.26
CA PHE A 35 -3.62 3.44 -4.54
C PHE A 35 -4.04 4.78 -5.14
N ALA A 36 -3.72 5.90 -4.48
CA ALA A 36 -4.12 7.22 -4.93
C ALA A 36 -3.56 7.58 -6.32
N ALA A 37 -2.29 7.26 -6.59
CA ALA A 37 -1.68 7.49 -7.91
C ALA A 37 -2.37 6.71 -9.01
N LEU A 38 -2.69 5.43 -8.80
CA LEU A 38 -3.35 4.61 -9.83
C LEU A 38 -4.81 5.01 -10.01
N VAL A 39 -5.53 5.34 -8.94
CA VAL A 39 -6.89 5.86 -9.04
C VAL A 39 -6.89 7.18 -9.82
N ARG A 40 -5.96 8.11 -9.54
CA ARG A 40 -5.83 9.36 -10.30
C ARG A 40 -5.50 9.09 -11.77
N PHE A 41 -4.60 8.16 -12.07
CA PHE A 41 -4.31 7.75 -13.44
C PHE A 41 -5.59 7.28 -14.16
N ILE A 42 -6.39 6.43 -13.51
CA ILE A 42 -7.66 5.92 -14.05
C ILE A 42 -8.66 7.06 -14.24
N GLN A 43 -8.83 7.92 -13.24
CA GLN A 43 -9.72 9.09 -13.31
C GLN A 43 -9.40 9.96 -14.53
N GLU A 44 -8.13 10.32 -14.73
CA GLU A 44 -7.70 11.12 -15.88
C GLU A 44 -7.91 10.39 -17.21
N ARG A 45 -7.70 9.07 -17.25
CA ARG A 45 -7.88 8.28 -18.48
C ARG A 45 -9.34 8.14 -18.90
N PHE A 46 -10.26 8.11 -17.95
CA PHE A 46 -11.69 7.89 -18.18
C PHE A 46 -12.54 9.15 -17.96
N GLY A 47 -11.93 10.29 -17.62
CA GLY A 47 -12.65 11.54 -17.33
C GLY A 47 -13.55 11.44 -16.10
N LEU A 48 -13.15 10.66 -15.09
CA LEU A 48 -13.93 10.42 -13.88
C LEU A 48 -13.53 11.40 -12.78
N ASN A 49 -14.53 11.85 -12.01
CA ASN A 49 -14.32 12.60 -10.78
C ASN A 49 -15.07 11.89 -9.65
N ILE A 50 -14.34 11.49 -8.60
CA ILE A 50 -14.89 10.80 -7.44
C ILE A 50 -14.74 11.72 -6.25
N VAL A 51 -15.87 12.13 -5.67
CA VAL A 51 -15.90 12.89 -4.41
C VAL A 51 -16.83 12.21 -3.44
N ILE A 52 -16.62 12.43 -2.14
CA ILE A 52 -17.54 11.98 -1.10
C ILE A 52 -18.86 12.73 -1.30
N GLU A 53 -19.95 11.99 -1.46
CA GLU A 53 -21.31 12.51 -1.56
C GLU A 53 -21.98 12.52 -0.18
N SER A 54 -21.84 11.43 0.57
CA SER A 54 -22.31 11.37 1.95
C SER A 54 -21.50 10.37 2.78
N VAL A 55 -21.43 10.65 4.08
CA VAL A 55 -20.96 9.69 5.08
C VAL A 55 -22.04 9.58 6.14
N THR A 56 -22.39 8.35 6.52
CA THR A 56 -23.42 8.07 7.52
C THR A 56 -22.88 7.07 8.52
N VAL A 57 -23.26 7.26 9.79
CA VAL A 57 -22.93 6.32 10.87
C VAL A 57 -24.21 5.84 11.53
N ALA A 58 -24.47 4.54 11.44
CA ALA A 58 -25.61 3.88 12.08
C ALA A 58 -25.22 2.49 12.58
N ASP A 59 -25.66 2.11 13.78
CA ASP A 59 -25.37 0.79 14.39
C ASP A 59 -23.88 0.41 14.34
N ASP A 60 -23.03 1.36 14.78
CA ASP A 60 -21.57 1.27 14.76
C ASP A 60 -20.96 1.01 13.38
N THR A 61 -21.72 1.28 12.30
CA THR A 61 -21.33 1.03 10.93
C THR A 61 -21.14 2.36 10.20
N ILE A 62 -19.95 2.55 9.65
CA ILE A 62 -19.58 3.69 8.81
C ILE A 62 -19.89 3.31 7.37
N LYS A 63 -20.70 4.12 6.70
CA LYS A 63 -20.98 3.97 5.27
C LYS A 63 -20.61 5.25 4.53
N VAL A 64 -19.75 5.13 3.53
CA VAL A 64 -19.35 6.21 2.62
C VAL A 64 -20.00 5.96 1.26
N VAL A 65 -20.61 7.00 0.71
CA VAL A 65 -21.15 7.02 -0.66
C VAL A 65 -20.43 8.10 -1.46
N THR A 66 -20.04 7.78 -2.69
CA THR A 66 -19.38 8.72 -3.61
C THR A 66 -20.32 9.23 -4.70
N SER A 67 -19.91 10.32 -5.36
CA SER A 67 -20.61 10.92 -6.50
C SER A 67 -20.86 10.00 -7.71
N LEU A 68 -20.17 8.86 -7.80
CA LEU A 68 -20.39 7.84 -8.83
C LEU A 68 -21.21 6.66 -8.29
N GLY A 69 -21.86 6.85 -7.15
CA GLY A 69 -22.67 5.84 -6.46
C GLY A 69 -21.86 4.72 -5.83
N GLY A 70 -20.53 4.82 -5.74
CA GLY A 70 -19.69 3.83 -5.08
C GLY A 70 -19.96 3.79 -3.58
N VAL A 71 -19.96 2.60 -2.98
CA VAL A 71 -20.28 2.41 -1.57
C VAL A 71 -19.16 1.64 -0.87
N GLY A 72 -18.71 2.14 0.27
CA GLY A 72 -17.80 1.43 1.15
C GLY A 72 -18.27 1.41 2.60
N VAL A 73 -17.93 0.34 3.31
CA VAL A 73 -18.46 0.05 4.64
C VAL A 73 -17.36 -0.41 5.60
N GLY A 74 -17.25 0.28 6.73
CA GLY A 74 -16.39 -0.08 7.85
C GLY A 74 -17.20 -0.28 9.13
N LYS A 75 -16.80 -1.22 9.98
CA LYS A 75 -17.49 -1.53 11.24
C LYS A 75 -16.50 -1.85 12.36
N PRO A 76 -16.00 -0.85 13.10
CA PRO A 76 -15.10 -1.08 14.23
C PRO A 76 -15.77 -1.95 15.29
N ARG A 77 -14.98 -2.75 16.02
CA ARG A 77 -15.51 -3.75 16.97
C ARG A 77 -15.87 -3.13 18.31
N ARG A 78 -15.23 -2.01 18.63
CA ARG A 78 -15.39 -1.28 19.91
C ARG A 78 -16.51 -0.24 19.88
N GLY A 79 -17.32 -0.24 18.82
CA GLY A 79 -18.41 0.71 18.61
C GLY A 79 -17.93 2.09 18.18
N ILE A 80 -18.88 3.01 18.02
CA ILE A 80 -18.65 4.39 17.62
C ILE A 80 -19.43 5.31 18.55
N THR A 81 -18.75 6.26 19.18
CA THR A 81 -19.40 7.27 20.02
C THR A 81 -20.15 8.30 19.16
N PRO A 82 -21.17 9.01 19.70
CA PRO A 82 -21.83 10.08 18.97
C PRO A 82 -20.90 11.21 18.51
N PHE A 83 -19.79 11.46 19.22
CA PHE A 83 -18.80 12.46 18.82
C PHE A 83 -17.94 11.99 17.64
N GLU A 84 -17.53 10.72 17.65
CA GLU A 84 -16.84 10.11 16.51
C GLU A 84 -17.76 10.05 15.29
N ALA A 85 -19.03 9.67 15.47
CA ALA A 85 -20.03 9.67 14.41
C ALA A 85 -20.16 11.07 13.78
N LYS A 86 -20.38 12.11 14.60
CA LYS A 86 -20.48 13.49 14.14
C LYS A 86 -19.22 13.96 13.40
N ALA A 87 -18.02 13.57 13.86
CA ALA A 87 -16.78 13.91 13.18
C ALA A 87 -16.68 13.22 11.82
N ILE A 88 -16.95 11.92 11.75
CA ILE A 88 -16.91 11.11 10.53
C ILE A 88 -17.94 11.61 9.50
N GLU A 89 -19.16 11.91 9.94
CA GLU A 89 -20.24 12.41 9.07
C GLU A 89 -19.95 13.81 8.51
N SER A 90 -19.02 14.57 9.10
CA SER A 90 -18.55 15.84 8.57
C SER A 90 -17.49 15.72 7.46
N ALA A 91 -17.00 14.51 7.19
CA ALA A 91 -16.00 14.26 6.17
C ALA A 91 -16.49 14.68 4.78
N SER A 92 -15.63 15.35 4.03
CA SER A 92 -15.89 15.77 2.65
C SER A 92 -14.59 15.81 1.85
N GLY A 93 -14.69 15.90 0.52
CA GLY A 93 -13.53 16.00 -0.37
C GLY A 93 -13.27 14.72 -1.18
N ASP A 94 -12.02 14.55 -1.61
CA ASP A 94 -11.60 13.45 -2.49
C ASP A 94 -11.22 12.21 -1.63
N PRO A 95 -11.97 11.10 -1.73
CA PRO A 95 -11.75 9.92 -0.90
C PRO A 95 -10.45 9.16 -1.21
N ILE A 96 -9.71 9.50 -2.28
CA ILE A 96 -8.39 8.90 -2.53
C ILE A 96 -7.36 9.30 -1.47
N PHE A 97 -7.56 10.45 -0.80
CA PHE A 97 -6.73 10.92 0.31
C PHE A 97 -7.22 10.37 1.66
N SER A 98 -7.61 9.10 1.69
CA SER A 98 -8.29 8.45 2.82
C SER A 98 -7.56 8.63 4.16
N TRP A 99 -6.24 8.52 4.15
CA TRP A 99 -5.39 8.71 5.34
C TRP A 99 -5.35 10.15 5.82
N ARG A 100 -5.24 11.11 4.90
CA ARG A 100 -5.26 12.53 5.23
C ARG A 100 -6.59 12.93 5.85
N LEU A 101 -7.71 12.45 5.30
CA LEU A 101 -9.05 12.69 5.86
C LEU A 101 -9.15 12.11 7.28
N ALA A 102 -8.61 10.92 7.52
CA ALA A 102 -8.56 10.36 8.86
C ALA A 102 -7.68 11.20 9.81
N LEU A 103 -6.54 11.71 9.36
CA LEU A 103 -5.69 12.61 10.17
C LEU A 103 -6.36 13.94 10.49
N GLU A 104 -7.09 14.52 9.55
CA GLU A 104 -7.83 15.78 9.73
C GLU A 104 -8.94 15.63 10.77
N LEU A 105 -9.61 14.47 10.83
CA LEU A 105 -10.70 14.21 11.77
C LEU A 105 -10.22 13.74 13.15
N PHE A 106 -9.27 12.80 13.20
CA PHE A 106 -8.88 12.11 14.42
C PHE A 106 -7.53 12.56 14.98
N GLY A 107 -6.78 13.38 14.24
CA GLY A 107 -5.37 13.61 14.54
C GLY A 107 -4.58 12.33 14.29
N ARG A 108 -3.74 11.92 15.25
CA ARG A 108 -2.94 10.70 15.08
C ARG A 108 -3.82 9.46 15.21
N PHE A 109 -3.60 8.50 14.33
CA PHE A 109 -4.18 7.17 14.44
C PHE A 109 -3.11 6.09 14.34
N TYR A 110 -3.45 4.89 14.82
CA TYR A 110 -2.57 3.73 14.85
C TYR A 110 -3.32 2.50 14.33
N GLY A 111 -2.61 1.64 13.60
CA GLY A 111 -3.10 0.33 13.20
C GLY A 111 -3.17 -0.66 14.35
N ASN A 112 -3.12 -1.96 14.03
CA ASN A 112 -3.08 -3.07 14.97
C ASN A 112 -4.30 -3.09 15.91
N GLY A 113 -5.43 -2.60 15.42
CA GLY A 113 -6.65 -2.47 16.20
C GLY A 113 -6.57 -1.45 17.34
N MET A 114 -5.67 -0.46 17.30
CA MET A 114 -5.57 0.60 18.32
C MET A 114 -6.54 1.76 18.04
N SER A 115 -6.60 2.24 16.79
CA SER A 115 -7.54 3.28 16.34
C SER A 115 -8.60 2.72 15.39
N GLU A 116 -9.36 1.72 15.84
CA GLU A 116 -10.31 0.96 14.99
C GLU A 116 -11.28 1.86 14.19
N VAL A 117 -11.82 2.91 14.80
CA VAL A 117 -12.77 3.81 14.14
C VAL A 117 -12.12 4.53 12.95
N ALA A 118 -10.93 5.11 13.15
CA ALA A 118 -10.19 5.78 12.08
C ALA A 118 -9.78 4.80 10.97
N VAL A 119 -9.31 3.60 11.33
CA VAL A 119 -8.89 2.58 10.36
C VAL A 119 -10.09 2.02 9.58
N ALA A 120 -11.23 1.79 10.23
CA ALA A 120 -12.47 1.38 9.57
C ALA A 120 -13.02 2.48 8.64
N PHE A 121 -12.85 3.75 9.00
CA PHE A 121 -13.18 4.88 8.12
C PHE A 121 -12.29 4.91 6.86
N ILE A 122 -10.97 4.72 7.01
CA ILE A 122 -10.03 4.60 5.87
C ILE A 122 -10.43 3.44 4.96
N TYR A 123 -10.83 2.29 5.55
CA TYR A 123 -11.34 1.16 4.78
C TYR A 123 -12.58 1.55 3.96
N ALA A 124 -13.58 2.17 4.60
CA ALA A 124 -14.83 2.56 3.95
C ALA A 124 -14.59 3.56 2.81
N LEU A 125 -13.71 4.54 2.99
CA LEU A 125 -13.30 5.46 1.93
C LEU A 125 -12.66 4.71 0.75
N SER A 126 -11.68 3.85 1.04
CA SER A 126 -10.94 3.09 0.02
C SER A 126 -11.85 2.13 -0.76
N GLU A 127 -12.76 1.45 -0.06
CA GLU A 127 -13.77 0.58 -0.67
C GLU A 127 -14.72 1.38 -1.56
N SER A 128 -15.19 2.55 -1.11
CA SER A 128 -16.11 3.38 -1.88
C SER A 128 -15.50 3.82 -3.21
N VAL A 129 -14.19 4.09 -3.24
CA VAL A 129 -13.44 4.44 -4.45
C VAL A 129 -13.39 3.27 -5.43
N VAL A 130 -13.01 2.07 -4.99
CA VAL A 130 -12.93 0.90 -5.90
C VAL A 130 -14.31 0.49 -6.41
N ASP A 131 -15.36 0.61 -5.59
CA ASP A 131 -16.73 0.35 -6.04
C ASP A 131 -17.22 1.41 -7.03
N SER A 132 -16.80 2.67 -6.89
CA SER A 132 -17.04 3.73 -7.87
C SER A 132 -16.44 3.38 -9.23
N LEU A 133 -15.17 2.98 -9.24
CA LEU A 133 -14.47 2.58 -10.47
C LEU A 133 -15.12 1.37 -11.13
N ARG A 134 -15.51 0.37 -10.32
CA ARG A 134 -16.21 -0.84 -10.79
C ARG A 134 -17.54 -0.51 -11.47
N LYS A 135 -18.28 0.47 -10.95
CA LYS A 135 -19.56 0.93 -11.53
C LYS A 135 -19.37 1.76 -12.78
N ALA A 136 -18.33 2.60 -12.82
CA ALA A 136 -18.06 3.51 -13.93
C ALA A 136 -17.36 2.87 -15.13
N ILE A 137 -16.60 1.78 -14.92
CA ILE A 137 -15.75 1.17 -15.96
C ILE A 137 -16.20 -0.28 -16.21
N PRO A 138 -16.82 -0.59 -17.37
CA PRO A 138 -17.40 -1.91 -17.65
C PRO A 138 -16.43 -3.10 -17.52
N ASP A 139 -15.17 -2.92 -17.92
CA ASP A 139 -14.15 -3.98 -17.90
C ASP A 139 -13.32 -4.01 -16.61
N PHE A 140 -13.69 -3.23 -15.60
CA PHE A 140 -13.00 -3.18 -14.32
C PHE A 140 -13.28 -4.46 -13.53
N ARG A 141 -12.26 -5.32 -13.43
CA ARG A 141 -12.36 -6.60 -12.73
C ARG A 141 -12.07 -6.39 -11.26
N CYS A 142 -13.02 -6.71 -10.39
CA CYS A 142 -12.86 -6.63 -8.94
C CYS A 142 -13.24 -7.94 -8.27
N LEU A 143 -12.44 -8.36 -7.30
CA LEU A 143 -12.78 -9.41 -6.35
C LEU A 143 -12.50 -8.91 -4.94
N LYS A 144 -13.38 -9.27 -4.01
CA LYS A 144 -13.25 -8.97 -2.57
C LYS A 144 -13.13 -10.28 -1.79
N SER A 145 -12.39 -10.22 -0.68
CA SER A 145 -12.30 -11.31 0.29
C SER A 145 -13.55 -11.35 1.17
N ASP A 146 -14.05 -12.56 1.44
CA ASP A 146 -15.23 -12.78 2.30
C ASP A 146 -14.89 -12.71 3.80
N ASP A 147 -13.64 -12.41 4.16
CA ASP A 147 -13.15 -12.30 5.54
C ASP A 147 -13.25 -10.84 6.04
N ASP A 148 -13.71 -10.63 7.28
CA ASP A 148 -13.83 -9.32 7.92
C ASP A 148 -12.49 -8.79 8.48
N VAL A 149 -11.57 -9.69 8.84
CA VAL A 149 -10.22 -9.36 9.31
C VAL A 149 -9.30 -9.10 8.12
N SER A 150 -9.33 -9.96 7.10
CA SER A 150 -8.60 -9.75 5.84
C SER A 150 -9.58 -9.45 4.71
N SER A 151 -10.23 -8.28 4.79
CA SER A 151 -11.25 -7.79 3.85
C SER A 151 -10.65 -7.21 2.57
N ASP A 152 -9.61 -7.85 2.04
CA ASP A 152 -8.88 -7.34 0.89
C ASP A 152 -9.79 -7.18 -0.33
N ILE A 153 -9.54 -6.13 -1.11
CA ILE A 153 -10.18 -5.91 -2.41
C ILE A 153 -9.08 -5.80 -3.45
N VAL A 154 -9.14 -6.64 -4.49
CA VAL A 154 -8.23 -6.55 -5.63
C VAL A 154 -9.04 -6.19 -6.86
N CYS A 155 -8.63 -5.10 -7.50
CA CYS A 155 -9.25 -4.63 -8.72
C CYS A 155 -8.22 -4.36 -9.82
N GLY A 156 -8.63 -4.38 -11.07
CA GLY A 156 -7.78 -3.91 -12.15
C GLY A 156 -8.48 -3.79 -13.48
N VAL A 157 -7.80 -3.12 -14.41
CA VAL A 157 -8.29 -2.87 -15.76
C VAL A 157 -7.15 -2.93 -16.75
N ASN A 158 -7.45 -3.46 -17.93
CA ASN A 158 -6.58 -3.39 -19.08
C ASN A 158 -6.90 -2.14 -19.89
N LEU A 159 -5.87 -1.39 -20.25
CA LEU A 159 -6.01 -0.20 -21.09
C LEU A 159 -4.84 -0.11 -22.06
N GLU A 160 -5.00 0.74 -23.07
CA GLU A 160 -3.91 1.17 -23.95
C GLU A 160 -3.53 2.61 -23.57
N TYR A 161 -2.24 2.83 -23.35
CA TYR A 161 -1.66 4.15 -23.09
C TYR A 161 -0.58 4.44 -24.13
N GLU A 162 -0.83 5.36 -25.05
CA GLU A 162 0.13 5.73 -26.11
C GLU A 162 0.66 4.51 -26.92
N GLY A 163 -0.22 3.57 -27.27
CA GLY A 163 0.16 2.33 -27.98
C GLY A 163 0.80 1.25 -27.09
N ILE A 164 0.83 1.45 -25.77
CA ILE A 164 1.39 0.50 -24.78
C ILE A 164 0.24 -0.30 -24.13
N PRO A 165 0.20 -1.63 -24.27
CA PRO A 165 -0.69 -2.50 -23.50
C PRO A 165 -0.36 -2.44 -22.00
N LEU A 166 -1.27 -1.86 -21.22
CA LEU A 166 -1.09 -1.57 -19.80
C LEU A 166 -2.17 -2.25 -18.95
N THR A 167 -1.77 -2.82 -17.82
CA THR A 167 -2.68 -3.20 -16.73
C THR A 167 -2.43 -2.30 -15.54
N LEU A 168 -3.50 -1.70 -15.02
CA LEU A 168 -3.48 -1.03 -13.72
C LEU A 168 -4.12 -1.96 -12.70
N LEU A 169 -3.39 -2.28 -11.63
CA LEU A 169 -3.81 -3.17 -10.56
C LEU A 169 -3.89 -2.38 -9.24
N LEU A 170 -5.08 -2.33 -8.65
CA LEU A 170 -5.36 -1.69 -7.37
C LEU A 170 -5.60 -2.75 -6.30
N THR A 171 -5.05 -2.54 -5.10
CA THR A 171 -5.35 -3.38 -3.94
C THR A 171 -5.73 -2.52 -2.74
N VAL A 172 -6.84 -2.85 -2.08
CA VAL A 172 -7.15 -2.38 -0.73
C VAL A 172 -6.76 -3.52 0.19
N ASN A 173 -5.69 -3.35 0.97
CA ASN A 173 -5.25 -4.34 1.94
C ASN A 173 -5.73 -3.94 3.32
N GLY A 174 -6.40 -4.84 4.03
CA GLY A 174 -6.71 -4.63 5.44
C GLY A 174 -8.11 -5.06 5.88
N SER A 175 -8.52 -4.54 7.03
CA SER A 175 -9.70 -5.01 7.76
C SER A 175 -10.80 -3.96 7.77
N ARG A 176 -12.01 -4.36 7.38
CA ARG A 176 -13.20 -3.52 7.58
C ARG A 176 -13.53 -3.28 9.06
N LEU A 177 -12.95 -4.08 9.96
CA LEU A 177 -13.08 -3.98 11.41
C LEU A 177 -12.09 -2.99 12.05
N GLY A 178 -11.20 -2.38 11.27
CA GLY A 178 -10.21 -1.43 11.79
C GLY A 178 -8.97 -2.08 12.42
N LEU A 179 -8.67 -3.33 12.08
CA LEU A 179 -7.58 -4.11 12.69
C LEU A 179 -6.21 -3.99 12.02
N GLY A 180 -6.15 -3.59 10.74
CA GLY A 180 -4.98 -3.74 9.86
C GLY A 180 -3.67 -3.14 10.41
N PRO A 181 -2.52 -3.55 9.86
CA PRO A 181 -2.40 -4.09 8.50
C PRO A 181 -2.61 -5.61 8.36
N CYS A 182 -3.08 -6.02 7.18
CA CYS A 182 -3.17 -7.40 6.70
C CYS A 182 -2.98 -7.38 5.18
N GLU A 183 -1.76 -7.66 4.71
CA GLU A 183 -1.27 -7.26 3.37
C GLU A 183 -0.61 -8.44 2.63
N ASP A 184 -1.12 -9.65 2.85
CA ASP A 184 -0.71 -10.86 2.12
C ASP A 184 -0.84 -10.72 0.60
N LEU A 185 -1.64 -9.76 0.14
CA LEU A 185 -1.88 -9.44 -1.25
C LEU A 185 -1.23 -8.12 -1.68
N GLU A 186 -0.24 -7.57 -0.97
CA GLU A 186 0.52 -6.39 -1.44
C GLU A 186 1.24 -6.65 -2.78
N GLY A 187 1.71 -5.60 -3.45
CA GLY A 187 2.55 -5.70 -4.64
C GLY A 187 1.91 -6.50 -5.78
N ASN A 188 2.62 -7.53 -6.28
CA ASN A 188 2.16 -8.37 -7.38
C ASN A 188 2.15 -9.88 -7.05
N VAL A 189 1.86 -10.22 -5.80
CA VAL A 189 1.77 -11.61 -5.31
C VAL A 189 0.74 -12.44 -6.10
N TYR A 190 1.11 -13.67 -6.45
CA TYR A 190 0.26 -14.62 -7.20
C TYR A 190 -0.59 -15.52 -6.29
N ARG A 191 -1.36 -14.93 -5.37
CA ARG A 191 -2.17 -15.67 -4.39
C ARG A 191 -3.65 -15.30 -4.42
N GLY A 192 -4.51 -16.26 -4.06
CA GLY A 192 -5.92 -16.05 -3.75
C GLY A 192 -6.67 -15.23 -4.80
N ILE A 193 -7.38 -14.21 -4.34
CA ILE A 193 -8.18 -13.34 -5.19
C ILE A 193 -7.31 -12.53 -6.16
N LYS A 194 -6.09 -12.12 -5.76
CA LYS A 194 -5.16 -11.38 -6.62
C LYS A 194 -4.73 -12.19 -7.84
N ARG A 195 -4.38 -13.48 -7.65
CA ARG A 195 -4.07 -14.38 -8.77
C ARG A 195 -5.21 -14.48 -9.77
N ARG A 196 -6.45 -14.58 -9.29
CA ARG A 196 -7.65 -14.68 -10.15
C ARG A 196 -7.85 -13.40 -10.98
N VAL A 197 -7.74 -12.21 -10.36
CA VAL A 197 -7.81 -10.93 -11.07
C VAL A 197 -6.69 -10.82 -12.11
N LEU A 198 -5.43 -11.05 -11.72
CA LEU A 198 -4.29 -11.01 -12.64
C LEU A 198 -4.44 -11.98 -13.82
N SER A 199 -4.96 -13.19 -13.57
CA SER A 199 -5.22 -14.18 -14.62
C SER A 199 -6.26 -13.66 -15.61
N SER A 200 -7.38 -13.12 -15.10
CA SER A 200 -8.46 -12.57 -15.93
C SER A 200 -7.99 -11.39 -16.79
N LEU A 201 -7.03 -10.62 -16.29
CA LEU A 201 -6.44 -9.47 -16.98
C LEU A 201 -5.26 -9.87 -17.89
N ARG A 202 -4.88 -11.16 -17.94
CA ARG A 202 -3.66 -11.63 -18.64
C ARG A 202 -2.39 -10.88 -18.19
N ALA A 203 -2.33 -10.57 -16.89
CA ALA A 203 -1.26 -9.80 -16.25
C ALA A 203 -0.46 -10.65 -15.24
N LEU A 204 -0.61 -11.97 -15.26
CA LEU A 204 0.32 -12.84 -14.54
C LEU A 204 1.70 -12.81 -15.20
N ARG A 205 2.76 -12.71 -14.40
CA ARG A 205 4.15 -12.82 -14.87
C ARG A 205 4.50 -11.82 -15.97
N VAL A 206 4.13 -10.56 -15.74
CA VAL A 206 4.48 -9.42 -16.62
C VAL A 206 5.40 -8.44 -15.89
N PRO A 207 6.26 -7.69 -16.62
CA PRO A 207 7.02 -6.58 -16.06
C PRO A 207 6.11 -5.62 -15.30
N THR A 208 6.41 -5.41 -14.03
CA THR A 208 5.53 -4.69 -13.10
C THR A 208 6.27 -3.52 -12.45
N ILE A 209 5.71 -2.31 -12.53
CA ILE A 209 6.08 -1.19 -11.65
C ILE A 209 5.21 -1.32 -10.39
N ILE A 210 5.83 -1.46 -9.22
CA ILE A 210 5.11 -1.42 -7.94
C ILE A 210 5.25 -0.01 -7.38
N VAL A 211 4.12 0.62 -7.09
CA VAL A 211 4.04 1.96 -6.52
C VAL A 211 3.68 1.82 -5.04
N GLU A 212 4.63 2.21 -4.20
CA GLU A 212 4.59 2.06 -2.76
C GLU A 212 4.42 3.40 -2.04
N SER A 213 4.38 3.33 -0.72
CA SER A 213 4.09 4.41 0.22
C SER A 213 4.93 5.69 0.12
N LYS A 214 4.43 6.71 0.81
CA LYS A 214 5.20 7.88 1.25
C LYS A 214 5.67 7.63 2.69
N ALA A 215 6.95 7.40 2.89
CA ALA A 215 7.46 6.89 4.16
C ALA A 215 8.69 7.62 4.68
N TYR A 216 8.83 7.61 6.00
CA TYR A 216 10.10 7.81 6.66
C TYR A 216 10.67 6.46 7.07
N ASN A 217 11.89 6.19 6.62
CA ASN A 217 12.65 5.03 7.01
C ASN A 217 13.97 5.50 7.64
N PRO A 218 14.22 5.24 8.94
CA PRO A 218 15.48 5.62 9.59
C PRO A 218 16.74 5.09 8.90
N ALA A 219 16.63 3.99 8.14
CA ALA A 219 17.74 3.41 7.37
C ALA A 219 17.99 4.13 6.03
N LEU A 220 17.00 4.87 5.51
CA LEU A 220 17.10 5.66 4.28
C LEU A 220 17.12 7.15 4.64
N ARG A 221 18.30 7.65 5.01
CA ARG A 221 18.48 9.06 5.35
C ARG A 221 18.43 9.92 4.08
N VAL A 222 17.47 10.83 4.04
CA VAL A 222 17.31 11.84 2.99
C VAL A 222 17.19 13.22 3.64
N GLU A 223 17.71 14.25 2.97
CA GLU A 223 17.67 15.64 3.45
C GLU A 223 16.36 16.35 3.06
N GLU A 224 15.75 15.89 1.96
CA GLU A 224 14.48 16.38 1.42
C GLU A 224 13.59 15.24 0.95
N GLU A 225 12.32 15.55 0.71
CA GLU A 225 11.37 14.60 0.15
C GLU A 225 11.86 14.14 -1.23
N SER A 226 12.15 12.84 -1.36
CA SER A 226 12.82 12.27 -2.55
C SER A 226 12.13 10.99 -2.99
N PHE A 227 12.10 10.72 -4.29
CA PHE A 227 11.73 9.40 -4.78
C PHE A 227 12.80 8.36 -4.43
N VAL A 228 12.39 7.10 -4.25
CA VAL A 228 13.31 5.98 -4.05
C VAL A 228 12.91 4.85 -4.96
N VAL A 229 13.82 4.43 -5.84
CA VAL A 229 13.67 3.22 -6.65
C VAL A 229 14.37 2.07 -5.94
N ARG A 230 13.62 1.04 -5.57
CA ARG A 230 14.13 -0.12 -4.82
C ARG A 230 13.95 -1.39 -5.63
N TYR A 231 15.02 -2.16 -5.76
CA TYR A 231 15.02 -3.48 -6.39
C TYR A 231 16.26 -4.25 -5.93
N ASN A 232 16.31 -5.54 -6.26
CA ASN A 232 17.49 -6.38 -6.12
C ASN A 232 18.10 -6.67 -7.51
N GLU A 233 19.36 -6.29 -7.73
CA GLU A 233 20.03 -6.48 -9.02
C GLU A 233 20.00 -7.94 -9.48
N GLU A 234 20.09 -8.90 -8.56
CA GLU A 234 20.15 -10.34 -8.87
C GLU A 234 18.77 -11.00 -8.98
N VAL A 235 17.80 -10.54 -8.19
CA VAL A 235 16.49 -11.21 -8.03
C VAL A 235 15.36 -10.54 -8.82
N ASP A 236 15.39 -9.22 -9.00
CA ASP A 236 14.26 -8.42 -9.49
C ASP A 236 14.28 -8.14 -11.00
N ASN A 237 13.72 -7.04 -11.48
CA ASN A 237 13.82 -6.66 -12.88
C ASN A 237 14.57 -5.33 -13.01
N PRO A 238 15.89 -5.33 -13.25
CA PRO A 238 16.66 -4.10 -13.38
C PRO A 238 16.22 -3.24 -14.57
N ILE A 239 15.51 -3.79 -15.55
CA ILE A 239 14.98 -3.02 -16.69
C ILE A 239 13.87 -2.06 -16.24
N VAL A 240 13.00 -2.54 -15.33
CA VAL A 240 11.95 -1.72 -14.74
C VAL A 240 12.56 -0.61 -13.90
N ALA A 241 13.54 -0.95 -13.05
CA ALA A 241 14.26 0.03 -12.23
C ALA A 241 14.98 1.10 -13.07
N ARG A 242 15.68 0.70 -14.13
CA ARG A 242 16.33 1.63 -15.06
C ARG A 242 15.33 2.57 -15.73
N SER A 243 14.15 2.07 -16.12
CA SER A 243 13.09 2.87 -16.74
C SER A 243 12.55 3.93 -15.78
N LEU A 244 12.38 3.59 -14.50
CA LEU A 244 11.99 4.54 -13.45
C LEU A 244 13.08 5.58 -13.19
N LYS A 245 14.34 5.13 -13.08
CA LYS A 245 15.50 6.03 -12.93
C LYS A 245 15.58 7.05 -14.06
N GLU A 246 15.51 6.60 -15.30
CA GLU A 246 15.56 7.47 -16.47
C GLU A 246 14.37 8.45 -16.52
N ALA A 247 13.18 8.02 -16.10
CA ALA A 247 12.02 8.91 -15.97
C ALA A 247 12.27 10.00 -14.92
N LEU A 248 12.76 9.63 -13.74
CA LEU A 248 13.09 10.56 -12.65
C LEU A 248 14.18 11.56 -13.05
N CYS A 249 15.24 11.09 -13.74
CA CYS A 249 16.28 11.97 -14.29
C CYS A 249 15.71 13.00 -15.25
N GLU A 250 14.86 12.58 -16.19
CA GLU A 250 14.30 13.48 -17.21
C GLU A 250 13.31 14.49 -16.61
N LEU A 251 12.59 14.10 -15.56
CA LEU A 251 11.67 14.98 -14.84
C LEU A 251 12.39 15.91 -13.85
N GLY A 252 13.69 15.70 -13.61
CA GLY A 252 14.47 16.51 -12.67
C GLY A 252 14.06 16.33 -11.21
N PHE A 253 13.42 15.21 -10.85
CA PHE A 253 13.02 14.95 -9.47
C PHE A 253 14.20 14.45 -8.63
N PRO A 254 14.29 14.81 -7.34
CA PRO A 254 15.28 14.24 -6.44
C PRO A 254 14.96 12.76 -6.20
N PHE A 255 15.96 11.89 -6.36
CA PHE A 255 15.77 10.46 -6.15
C PHE A 255 17.04 9.73 -5.69
N SER A 256 16.83 8.56 -5.11
CA SER A 256 17.89 7.57 -4.85
C SER A 256 17.52 6.21 -5.41
N VAL A 257 18.52 5.37 -5.65
CA VAL A 257 18.35 3.99 -6.13
C VAL A 257 18.99 3.04 -5.14
N VAL A 258 18.24 2.05 -4.69
CA VAL A 258 18.70 0.98 -3.82
C VAL A 258 18.55 -0.35 -4.57
N ASN A 259 19.64 -0.83 -5.16
CA ASN A 259 19.67 -2.05 -5.98
C ASN A 259 20.00 -3.33 -5.18
N SER A 260 20.09 -3.23 -3.87
CA SER A 260 20.27 -4.33 -2.92
C SER A 260 19.04 -4.53 -2.02
N ALA A 261 17.90 -3.93 -2.39
CA ALA A 261 16.68 -4.01 -1.62
C ALA A 261 16.13 -5.45 -1.60
N PHE A 262 15.34 -5.78 -0.58
CA PHE A 262 14.58 -7.04 -0.50
C PHE A 262 15.43 -8.28 -0.84
N PRO A 263 16.50 -8.57 -0.07
CA PRO A 263 17.29 -9.77 -0.32
C PRO A 263 16.44 -11.03 -0.13
N LEU A 264 16.67 -12.06 -0.95
CA LEU A 264 16.17 -13.39 -0.66
C LEU A 264 16.94 -13.96 0.52
N THR A 265 16.20 -14.50 1.48
CA THR A 265 16.76 -15.09 2.69
C THR A 265 16.14 -16.47 2.91
N ASP A 266 16.94 -17.41 3.44
CA ASP A 266 16.49 -18.79 3.65
C ASP A 266 15.30 -18.89 4.62
N ARG A 267 15.19 -17.91 5.52
CA ARG A 267 14.11 -17.74 6.50
C ARG A 267 13.43 -16.41 6.28
N ALA A 268 12.10 -16.39 6.35
CA ALA A 268 11.34 -15.15 6.26
C ALA A 268 11.82 -14.17 7.34
N SER A 269 12.16 -12.94 6.94
CA SER A 269 12.67 -11.92 7.87
C SER A 269 11.68 -11.65 8.99
N ILE A 270 10.38 -11.75 8.68
CA ILE A 270 9.27 -11.55 9.60
C ILE A 270 9.24 -12.54 10.77
N ASP A 271 9.78 -13.75 10.62
CA ASP A 271 9.82 -14.73 11.72
C ASP A 271 10.77 -14.26 12.84
N ARG A 272 11.89 -13.64 12.45
CA ARG A 272 12.84 -13.08 13.42
C ARG A 272 12.22 -11.90 14.15
N GLU A 273 11.56 -11.01 13.41
CA GLU A 273 10.89 -9.84 13.98
C GLU A 273 9.74 -10.24 14.90
N THR A 274 8.94 -11.24 14.52
CA THR A 274 7.87 -11.81 15.35
C THR A 274 8.41 -12.35 16.68
N ARG A 275 9.51 -13.12 16.65
CA ARG A 275 10.15 -13.62 17.88
C ARG A 275 10.71 -12.49 18.74
N SER A 276 11.35 -11.49 18.12
CA SER A 276 11.90 -10.31 18.80
C SER A 276 10.80 -9.51 19.50
N PHE A 277 9.71 -9.24 18.78
CA PHE A 277 8.51 -8.57 19.27
C PHE A 277 7.88 -9.33 20.45
N ALA A 278 7.67 -10.64 20.31
CA ALA A 278 7.09 -11.47 21.37
C ALA A 278 7.97 -11.48 22.63
N SER A 279 9.30 -11.59 22.47
CA SER A 279 10.24 -11.56 23.58
C SER A 279 10.18 -10.23 24.36
N ARG A 280 10.17 -9.10 23.64
CA ARG A 280 10.03 -7.76 24.23
C ARG A 280 8.69 -7.59 24.95
N SER A 281 7.60 -8.06 24.33
CA SER A 281 6.26 -8.05 24.93
C SER A 281 6.20 -8.84 26.24
N LEU A 282 6.72 -10.07 26.23
CA LEU A 282 6.77 -10.94 27.42
C LEU A 282 7.61 -10.32 28.54
N LYS A 283 8.73 -9.68 28.22
CA LYS A 283 9.56 -8.97 29.20
C LYS A 283 8.76 -7.85 29.88
N THR A 284 8.02 -7.04 29.12
CA THR A 284 7.19 -5.96 29.66
C THR A 284 6.03 -6.50 30.51
N VAL A 285 5.32 -7.53 30.04
CA VAL A 285 4.23 -8.18 30.80
C VAL A 285 4.74 -8.76 32.12
N ARG A 286 5.89 -9.43 32.13
CA ARG A 286 6.52 -9.91 33.37
C ARG A 286 6.87 -8.77 34.31
N ALA A 287 7.35 -7.64 33.80
CA ALA A 287 7.63 -6.47 34.63
C ALA A 287 6.35 -5.87 35.24
N ILE A 288 5.24 -5.85 34.49
CA ILE A 288 3.92 -5.40 34.97
C ILE A 288 3.46 -6.25 36.15
N SER A 289 3.57 -7.59 36.02
CA SER A 289 3.15 -8.53 37.08
C SER A 289 3.88 -8.33 38.41
N LYS A 290 5.11 -7.79 38.37
CA LYS A 290 5.93 -7.52 39.56
C LYS A 290 5.80 -6.08 40.08
N ALA A 291 5.09 -5.21 39.38
CA ALA A 291 4.99 -3.80 39.74
C ALA A 291 4.03 -3.59 40.92
N LYS A 292 4.54 -2.98 41.99
CA LYS A 292 3.77 -2.74 43.23
C LYS A 292 2.97 -1.44 43.23
N THR A 293 3.32 -0.47 42.38
CA THR A 293 2.71 0.87 42.37
C THR A 293 1.95 1.14 41.08
N SER A 294 0.90 1.94 41.15
CA SER A 294 0.12 2.41 39.99
C SER A 294 1.01 3.15 38.99
N ARG A 295 1.89 4.04 39.45
CA ARG A 295 2.87 4.76 38.60
C ARG A 295 3.70 3.80 37.75
N LYS A 296 4.27 2.75 38.35
CA LYS A 296 5.10 1.78 37.62
C LYS A 296 4.27 0.96 36.63
N LYS A 297 3.06 0.55 37.02
CA LYS A 297 2.13 -0.14 36.13
C LYS A 297 1.77 0.73 34.92
N ALA A 298 1.47 2.01 35.13
CA ALA A 298 1.12 2.95 34.08
C ALA A 298 2.24 3.13 33.05
N ILE A 299 3.50 3.30 33.51
CA ILE A 299 4.66 3.42 32.60
C ILE A 299 4.80 2.15 31.74
N LEU A 300 4.77 0.97 32.38
CA LEU A 300 4.96 -0.30 31.67
C LEU A 300 3.79 -0.63 30.71
N LEU A 301 2.56 -0.26 31.09
CA LEU A 301 1.41 -0.38 30.18
C LEU A 301 1.55 0.57 28.99
N GLY A 302 2.06 1.78 29.19
CA GLY A 302 2.39 2.71 28.11
C GLY A 302 3.44 2.14 27.15
N ASP A 303 4.52 1.55 27.68
CA ASP A 303 5.56 0.90 26.86
C ASP A 303 5.01 -0.28 26.06
N LEU A 304 4.12 -1.08 26.66
CA LEU A 304 3.46 -2.19 25.98
C LEU A 304 2.53 -1.66 24.89
N ALA A 305 1.73 -0.63 25.18
CA ALA A 305 0.84 -0.02 24.20
C ALA A 305 1.62 0.49 22.98
N ARG A 306 2.75 1.18 23.21
CA ARG A 306 3.62 1.67 22.14
C ARG A 306 4.20 0.53 21.31
N LEU A 307 4.66 -0.54 21.96
CA LEU A 307 5.16 -1.73 21.27
C LEU A 307 4.09 -2.33 20.35
N LEU A 308 2.86 -2.51 20.86
CA LEU A 308 1.75 -3.08 20.09
C LEU A 308 1.29 -2.16 18.95
N SER A 309 1.23 -0.85 19.17
CA SER A 309 0.72 0.12 18.19
C SER A 309 1.72 0.43 17.07
N GLU A 310 3.02 0.41 17.37
CA GLU A 310 4.08 0.80 16.43
C GLU A 310 4.74 -0.43 15.81
N ASP A 311 5.48 -1.21 16.60
CA ASP A 311 6.27 -2.33 16.10
C ASP A 311 5.40 -3.50 15.62
N GLY A 312 4.15 -3.59 16.11
CA GLY A 312 3.20 -4.64 15.73
C GLY A 312 2.93 -4.67 14.23
N GLY A 313 2.92 -3.51 13.56
CA GLY A 313 2.69 -3.45 12.11
C GLY A 313 3.73 -4.24 11.31
N GLY A 314 4.99 -4.28 11.80
CA GLY A 314 6.08 -5.01 11.16
C GLY A 314 6.00 -6.53 11.22
N ILE A 315 5.01 -7.09 11.93
CA ILE A 315 4.83 -8.55 12.05
C ILE A 315 3.47 -9.03 11.58
N VAL A 316 2.47 -8.14 11.45
CA VAL A 316 1.11 -8.51 11.01
C VAL A 316 0.84 -8.18 9.55
N PHE A 317 1.66 -7.33 8.92
CA PHE A 317 1.42 -6.92 7.53
C PHE A 317 1.50 -8.09 6.55
N MET A 318 2.33 -9.11 6.78
CA MET A 318 2.47 -10.20 5.82
C MET A 318 2.78 -11.55 6.48
N SER A 319 2.19 -12.62 5.97
CA SER A 319 2.47 -13.98 6.39
C SER A 319 3.90 -14.39 6.02
N SER A 320 4.56 -15.15 6.90
CA SER A 320 5.92 -15.66 6.66
C SER A 320 6.08 -16.43 5.35
N SER A 321 5.06 -17.21 4.97
CA SER A 321 5.06 -17.97 3.72
C SER A 321 5.03 -17.07 2.48
N VAL A 322 4.33 -15.93 2.54
CA VAL A 322 4.30 -14.93 1.47
C VAL A 322 5.61 -14.16 1.45
N ASN A 323 6.06 -13.67 2.62
CA ASN A 323 7.30 -12.91 2.76
C ASN A 323 8.53 -13.68 2.25
N LYS A 324 8.56 -15.01 2.41
CA LYS A 324 9.66 -15.83 1.89
C LYS A 324 9.83 -15.74 0.37
N VAL A 325 8.74 -15.55 -0.37
CA VAL A 325 8.74 -15.56 -1.85
C VAL A 325 8.67 -14.13 -2.39
N ALA A 326 7.65 -13.37 -1.97
CA ALA A 326 7.37 -12.03 -2.47
C ALA A 326 8.08 -10.93 -1.68
N ARG A 327 8.78 -11.28 -0.60
CA ARG A 327 9.60 -10.38 0.22
C ARG A 327 8.76 -9.20 0.77
N ALA A 328 9.43 -8.18 1.30
CA ALA A 328 8.79 -7.20 2.18
C ALA A 328 7.78 -6.24 1.52
N VAL A 329 7.61 -6.27 0.20
CA VAL A 329 6.75 -5.34 -0.58
C VAL A 329 5.87 -6.09 -1.59
N GLY A 330 5.68 -7.39 -1.38
CA GLY A 330 4.92 -8.22 -2.32
C GLY A 330 5.50 -8.30 -3.74
N LEU A 331 6.80 -8.05 -3.93
CA LEU A 331 7.49 -8.10 -5.21
C LEU A 331 7.89 -9.53 -5.57
N MET A 332 7.20 -10.12 -6.55
CA MET A 332 7.53 -11.43 -7.09
C MET A 332 8.89 -11.38 -7.85
N PRO A 333 9.77 -12.37 -7.68
CA PRO A 333 11.08 -12.40 -8.34
C PRO A 333 11.00 -12.23 -9.86
N GLY A 334 11.91 -11.44 -10.42
CA GLY A 334 12.01 -11.19 -11.86
C GLY A 334 10.98 -10.20 -12.42
N THR A 335 9.97 -9.82 -11.65
CA THR A 335 8.84 -9.08 -12.21
C THR A 335 9.08 -7.59 -12.34
N GLY A 336 9.78 -6.96 -11.40
CA GLY A 336 9.63 -5.52 -11.28
C GLY A 336 10.66 -4.79 -10.46
N ALA A 337 10.32 -3.55 -10.16
CA ALA A 337 10.98 -2.68 -9.21
C ALA A 337 9.91 -1.85 -8.49
N VAL A 338 10.28 -1.35 -7.31
CA VAL A 338 9.43 -0.53 -6.46
C VAL A 338 9.81 0.93 -6.60
N ILE A 339 8.82 1.82 -6.67
CA ILE A 339 8.98 3.26 -6.51
C ILE A 339 8.14 3.76 -5.33
N SER A 340 8.75 4.58 -4.47
CA SER A 340 8.12 5.19 -3.29
C SER A 340 8.64 6.61 -3.07
N ILE A 341 8.08 7.33 -2.10
CA ILE A 341 8.61 8.62 -1.64
C ILE A 341 9.22 8.44 -0.24
N SER A 342 10.45 8.93 -0.05
CA SER A 342 11.13 8.96 1.25
C SER A 342 11.14 10.36 1.83
N LEU A 343 10.93 10.44 3.15
CA LEU A 343 10.85 11.69 3.90
C LEU A 343 12.08 11.92 4.77
N PRO A 344 12.47 13.20 5.00
CA PRO A 344 13.53 13.53 5.94
C PRO A 344 13.02 13.44 7.38
N GLU A 345 13.93 13.21 8.34
CA GLU A 345 13.57 13.07 9.77
C GLU A 345 12.83 14.31 10.30
N ARG A 346 13.18 15.51 9.82
CA ARG A 346 12.50 16.76 10.20
C ARG A 346 10.99 16.71 9.97
N TYR A 347 10.55 16.03 8.90
CA TYR A 347 9.13 15.89 8.58
C TYR A 347 8.40 15.09 9.66
N ILE A 348 8.93 13.93 10.06
CA ILE A 348 8.30 13.11 11.10
C ILE A 348 8.39 13.77 12.46
N ARG A 349 9.43 14.56 12.75
CA ARG A 349 9.48 15.33 14.00
C ARG A 349 8.33 16.35 14.10
N GLU A 350 7.89 16.91 12.98
CA GLU A 350 6.75 17.85 12.91
C GLU A 350 5.41 17.11 12.86
N TYR A 351 5.18 16.33 11.79
CA TYR A 351 3.86 15.75 11.48
C TYR A 351 3.59 14.43 12.18
N LYS A 352 4.63 13.71 12.62
CA LYS A 352 4.59 12.38 13.27
C LYS A 352 4.07 11.23 12.41
N ILE A 353 3.09 11.47 11.55
CA ILE A 353 2.54 10.53 10.58
C ILE A 353 2.58 11.22 9.20
N PRO A 354 3.19 10.60 8.17
CA PRO A 354 3.10 11.09 6.80
C PRO A 354 1.67 11.20 6.29
N PHE A 355 1.47 12.10 5.36
CA PHE A 355 0.28 12.09 4.51
C PHE A 355 0.65 12.50 3.08
N ILE A 356 -0.06 11.90 2.12
CA ILE A 356 0.05 12.26 0.71
C ILE A 356 -0.72 13.56 0.41
N THR A 357 -0.22 14.29 -0.59
CA THR A 357 -0.83 15.51 -1.12
C THR A 357 -1.17 15.33 -2.60
N GLU A 358 -2.00 16.21 -3.16
CA GLU A 358 -2.28 16.25 -4.61
C GLU A 358 -1.00 16.31 -5.44
N LYS A 359 0.01 17.08 -4.98
CA LYS A 359 1.32 17.15 -5.64
C LYS A 359 2.01 15.78 -5.63
N ASN A 360 2.02 15.07 -4.50
CA ASN A 360 2.63 13.74 -4.43
C ASN A 360 1.98 12.75 -5.39
N VAL A 361 0.65 12.75 -5.48
CA VAL A 361 -0.12 11.90 -6.39
C VAL A 361 0.18 12.27 -7.85
N SER A 362 0.14 13.56 -8.18
CA SER A 362 0.38 14.06 -9.54
C SER A 362 1.80 13.77 -10.02
N ASP A 363 2.81 14.02 -9.16
CA ASP A 363 4.20 13.73 -9.48
C ASP A 363 4.43 12.23 -9.69
N MET A 364 3.81 11.38 -8.85
CA MET A 364 3.91 9.92 -9.02
C MET A 364 3.28 9.44 -10.34
N VAL A 365 2.10 9.96 -10.70
CA VAL A 365 1.45 9.67 -12.00
C VAL A 365 2.36 10.10 -13.16
N LEU A 366 2.99 11.28 -13.06
CA LEU A 366 3.91 11.78 -14.06
C LEU A 366 5.13 10.87 -14.24
N VAL A 367 5.72 10.40 -13.14
CA VAL A 367 6.83 9.43 -13.18
C VAL A 367 6.41 8.13 -13.85
N ILE A 368 5.26 7.56 -13.48
CA ILE A 368 4.73 6.33 -14.07
C ILE A 368 4.58 6.51 -15.59
N ARG A 369 3.87 7.55 -16.03
CA ARG A 369 3.66 7.84 -17.46
C ARG A 369 4.97 7.97 -18.22
N LYS A 370 5.97 8.62 -17.61
CA LYS A 370 7.28 8.81 -18.22
C LYS A 370 8.12 7.53 -18.26
N ALA A 371 7.94 6.62 -17.31
CA ALA A 371 8.62 5.33 -17.25
C ALA A 371 8.04 4.31 -18.23
N LEU A 372 6.73 4.35 -18.51
CA LEU A 372 6.04 3.42 -19.41
C LEU A 372 6.70 3.28 -20.80
N PRO A 373 6.92 4.36 -21.59
CA PRO A 373 7.54 4.24 -22.92
C PRO A 373 9.00 3.74 -22.85
N LYS A 374 9.73 4.09 -21.77
CA LYS A 374 11.12 3.63 -21.56
C LYS A 374 11.19 2.14 -21.24
N LEU A 375 10.22 1.63 -20.48
CA LEU A 375 10.08 0.20 -20.22
C LEU A 375 9.60 -0.54 -21.47
N TRP A 376 8.62 0.02 -22.18
CA TRP A 376 8.07 -0.57 -23.40
C TRP A 376 9.15 -0.74 -24.49
N GLY A 377 10.04 0.25 -24.64
CA GLY A 377 11.18 0.16 -25.56
C GLY A 377 12.16 -0.98 -25.25
N ARG A 378 12.09 -1.56 -24.04
CA ARG A 378 12.92 -2.69 -23.57
C ARG A 378 12.09 -3.87 -23.09
N ILE A 379 10.84 -3.98 -23.55
CA ILE A 379 9.87 -4.92 -22.99
C ILE A 379 10.29 -6.39 -23.16
N GLU A 380 10.90 -6.73 -24.29
CA GLU A 380 11.41 -8.08 -24.56
C GLU A 380 12.55 -8.47 -23.60
N GLU A 381 13.46 -7.55 -23.31
CA GLU A 381 14.56 -7.75 -22.35
C GLU A 381 13.99 -7.96 -20.93
N ALA A 382 13.03 -7.11 -20.54
CA ALA A 382 12.34 -7.20 -19.27
C ALA A 382 11.61 -8.55 -19.11
N HIS A 383 10.88 -8.99 -20.13
CA HIS A 383 10.19 -10.29 -20.13
C HIS A 383 11.17 -11.47 -20.09
N ARG A 384 12.27 -11.43 -20.84
CA ARG A 384 13.28 -12.50 -20.83
C ARG A 384 13.88 -12.66 -19.43
N LEU A 385 14.26 -11.56 -18.79
CA LEU A 385 14.78 -11.58 -17.42
C LEU A 385 13.74 -12.09 -16.42
N LEU A 386 12.48 -11.67 -16.59
CA LEU A 386 11.37 -12.16 -15.77
C LEU A 386 11.27 -13.69 -15.84
N GLN A 387 11.25 -14.27 -17.04
CA GLN A 387 11.12 -15.72 -17.19
C GLN A 387 12.28 -16.48 -16.52
N VAL A 388 13.52 -16.01 -16.73
CA VAL A 388 14.71 -16.62 -16.11
C VAL A 388 14.63 -16.57 -14.57
N ARG A 389 14.28 -15.42 -14.01
CA ARG A 389 14.25 -15.22 -12.55
C ARG A 389 13.04 -15.87 -11.89
N CYS A 390 11.88 -15.87 -12.53
CA CYS A 390 10.71 -16.65 -12.09
C CYS A 390 11.03 -18.14 -12.03
N ASN A 391 11.74 -18.70 -13.01
CA ASN A 391 12.11 -20.12 -12.98
C ASN A 391 13.15 -20.43 -11.89
N ARG A 392 14.05 -19.48 -11.60
CA ARG A 392 15.09 -19.66 -10.59
C ARG A 392 14.60 -19.45 -9.15
N PHE A 393 13.68 -18.53 -8.94
CA PHE A 393 13.32 -18.03 -7.60
C PHE A 393 11.81 -18.06 -7.30
N GLY A 394 10.96 -18.34 -8.29
CA GLY A 394 9.52 -18.05 -8.23
C GLY A 394 8.66 -18.97 -7.36
N GLY A 395 9.23 -20.06 -6.82
CA GLY A 395 8.49 -21.02 -6.00
C GLY A 395 7.54 -21.92 -6.79
#